data_AF-A0A8J2HW55-F1
#
_entry.id   AF-A0A8J2HW55-F1
#
_cell.length_a   1.000
_cell.length_b   1.000
_cell.length_c   1.000
_cell.angle_alpha   90.00
_cell.angle_beta   90.00
_cell.angle_gamma   90.00
#
_symmetry.space_group_name_H-M   'P 1'
#
loop_
_entity.id
_entity.type
_entity.pdbx_description
1 polymer ?
#
loop_
_entity_poly.entity_id
_entity_poly.type
_entity_poly.pdbx_seq_one_letter_code
_entity_poly.pdbx_strand_id
1 'polypeptide(L)'
;MVHRCTSPTWYEVLKKHVAGLYLGAIGGQEEKGKVETGKMRDRTLFHQIVELKLGESLLFCPTAAIGVQDKEIRRVLDHFVKFQTRGRITADGGRTRLAEDA
;
A
#
# COMPACT_ATOMS: atom_id res chain seq x y z
N MET A 1 -1.82 8.54 -5.17
CA MET A 1 -1.38 8.69 -3.77
C MET A 1 -2.61 8.68 -2.89
N VAL A 2 -2.68 7.80 -1.89
CA VAL A 2 -3.81 7.74 -0.96
C VAL A 2 -3.42 8.49 0.31
N HIS A 3 -4.06 9.62 0.60
CA HIS A 3 -3.89 10.30 1.90
C HIS A 3 -4.89 9.73 2.90
N ARG A 4 -4.49 9.65 4.18
CA ARG A 4 -5.33 9.23 5.30
C ARG A 4 -6.67 9.96 5.23
N CYS A 5 -7.72 9.26 4.83
CA CYS A 5 -9.06 9.79 4.71
C CYS A 5 -9.89 9.11 5.80
N THR A 6 -10.42 9.90 6.73
CA THR A 6 -11.27 9.42 7.84
C THR A 6 -12.74 9.28 7.44
N SER A 7 -13.06 9.45 6.14
CA SER A 7 -14.41 9.29 5.63
C SER A 7 -14.83 7.81 5.61
N PRO A 8 -15.91 7.43 6.30
CA PRO A 8 -16.45 6.06 6.27
C PRO A 8 -16.83 5.62 4.86
N THR A 9 -17.41 6.53 4.07
CA THR A 9 -17.80 6.26 2.67
C THR A 9 -16.59 5.95 1.80
N TRP A 10 -15.50 6.70 1.97
CA TRP A 10 -14.26 6.47 1.24
C TRP A 10 -13.62 5.12 1.60
N TYR A 11 -13.67 4.73 2.88
CA TYR A 11 -13.17 3.43 3.35
C TYR A 11 -13.93 2.26 2.71
N GLU A 12 -15.25 2.37 2.56
CA GLU A 12 -16.06 1.37 1.85
C GLU A 12 -15.74 1.30 0.35
N VAL A 13 -15.49 2.46 -0.29
CA VAL A 13 -15.06 2.51 -1.70
C VAL A 13 -13.68 1.86 -1.86
N LEU A 14 -12.75 2.11 -0.93
CA LEU A 14 -11.42 1.52 -0.93
C LEU A 14 -11.49 -0.01 -0.78
N LYS A 15 -12.30 -0.52 0.15
CA LYS A 15 -12.52 -1.97 0.29
C LYS A 15 -12.97 -2.60 -1.04
N LYS A 16 -13.93 -1.97 -1.72
CA LYS A 16 -14.44 -2.46 -3.02
C LYS A 16 -13.35 -2.44 -4.11
N HIS A 17 -12.51 -1.41 -4.14
CA HIS A 17 -11.42 -1.34 -5.12
C HIS A 17 -10.31 -2.35 -4.83
N VAL A 18 -9.92 -2.54 -3.57
CA VAL A 18 -8.91 -3.54 -3.17
C VAL A 18 -9.41 -4.96 -3.45
N ALA A 19 -10.66 -5.27 -3.06
CA ALA A 19 -11.29 -6.55 -3.39
C ALA A 19 -11.44 -6.74 -4.91
N GLY A 20 -11.77 -5.67 -5.64
CA GLY A 20 -11.87 -5.67 -7.10
C GLY A 20 -10.53 -5.88 -7.82
N LEU A 21 -9.44 -5.35 -7.28
CA LEU A 21 -8.07 -5.58 -7.79
C LEU A 21 -7.70 -7.06 -7.72
N TYR A 22 -8.08 -7.76 -6.64
CA TYR A 22 -7.78 -9.18 -6.48
C TYR A 22 -8.74 -10.07 -7.28
N LEU A 23 -10.04 -9.74 -7.35
CA LEU A 23 -10.98 -10.45 -8.23
C LEU A 23 -10.62 -10.32 -9.72
N GLY A 24 -10.17 -9.13 -10.14
CA GLY A 24 -9.71 -8.88 -11.51
C GLY A 24 -8.39 -9.58 -11.86
N ALA A 25 -7.48 -9.71 -10.89
CA ALA A 25 -6.25 -10.48 -11.05
C ALA A 25 -6.48 -12.00 -11.10
N ILE A 26 -7.57 -12.49 -10.50
CA ILE A 26 -7.97 -13.91 -10.52
C ILE A 26 -8.81 -14.26 -11.76
N GLY A 27 -9.29 -13.27 -12.53
CA GLY A 27 -10.04 -13.46 -13.78
C GLY A 27 -9.30 -14.19 -14.90
N GLY A 28 -8.06 -14.64 -14.66
CA GLY A 28 -7.27 -15.46 -15.59
C GLY A 28 -7.23 -16.96 -15.29
N GLN A 29 -7.68 -17.46 -14.13
CA GLN A 29 -7.65 -18.91 -13.85
C GLN A 29 -8.83 -19.36 -12.98
N GLU A 30 -9.77 -20.03 -13.64
CA GLU A 30 -10.76 -20.88 -13.00
C GLU A 30 -10.07 -22.02 -12.24
N GLU A 31 -9.83 -21.86 -10.94
CA GLU A 31 -9.67 -23.03 -10.05
C GLU A 31 -10.46 -22.85 -8.75
N LYS A 32 -11.56 -23.61 -8.69
CA LYS A 32 -12.48 -23.76 -7.55
C LYS A 32 -11.75 -24.40 -6.36
N GLY A 33 -11.09 -23.57 -5.55
CA GLY A 33 -10.47 -24.00 -4.29
C GLY A 33 -9.77 -22.90 -3.47
N LYS A 34 -9.53 -21.72 -4.06
CA LYS A 34 -8.68 -20.66 -3.45
C LYS A 34 -9.44 -19.53 -2.73
N VAL A 35 -10.77 -19.63 -2.60
CA VAL A 35 -11.65 -18.55 -2.11
C VAL A 35 -11.34 -18.16 -0.65
N GLU A 36 -11.01 -19.14 0.19
CA GLU A 36 -10.64 -18.96 1.60
C GLU A 36 -9.35 -18.11 1.75
N THR A 37 -8.30 -18.52 1.03
CA THR A 37 -6.97 -17.88 1.02
C THR A 37 -6.97 -16.50 0.38
N GLY A 38 -7.79 -16.28 -0.65
CA GLY A 38 -7.93 -14.97 -1.30
C GLY A 38 -8.50 -13.92 -0.36
N LYS A 39 -9.60 -14.26 0.34
CA LYS A 39 -10.22 -13.37 1.35
C LYS A 39 -9.26 -13.04 2.51
N MET A 40 -8.43 -13.99 2.92
CA MET A 40 -7.46 -13.77 4.00
C MET A 40 -6.36 -12.77 3.58
N ARG A 41 -5.87 -12.87 2.33
CA ARG A 41 -4.90 -11.93 1.74
C ARG A 41 -5.49 -10.53 1.51
N ASP A 42 -6.76 -10.44 1.13
CA ASP A 42 -7.46 -9.15 1.00
C ASP A 42 -7.54 -8.43 2.36
N ARG A 43 -7.83 -9.18 3.43
CA ARG A 43 -7.89 -8.66 4.80
C ARG A 43 -6.52 -8.17 5.27
N THR A 44 -5.45 -8.89 4.97
CA THR A 44 -4.09 -8.48 5.37
C THR A 44 -3.60 -7.27 4.59
N LEU A 45 -3.83 -7.20 3.28
CA LEU A 45 -3.47 -6.03 2.47
C LEU A 45 -4.24 -4.78 2.91
N PHE A 46 -5.54 -4.92 3.14
CA PHE A 46 -6.36 -3.81 3.59
C PHE A 46 -5.91 -3.28 4.96
N HIS A 47 -5.56 -4.17 5.88
CA HIS A 47 -4.96 -3.78 7.16
C HIS A 47 -3.68 -2.96 6.96
N GLN A 48 -2.79 -3.42 6.08
CA GLN A 48 -1.54 -2.72 5.76
C GLN A 48 -1.78 -1.33 5.16
N ILE A 49 -2.80 -1.16 4.32
CA ILE A 49 -3.16 0.15 3.75
C ILE A 49 -3.61 1.12 4.84
N VAL A 50 -4.43 0.65 5.80
CA VAL A 50 -4.94 1.47 6.90
C VAL A 50 -3.84 1.85 7.90
N GLU A 51 -2.83 1.00 8.06
CA GLU A 51 -1.68 1.22 8.95
C GLU A 51 -0.61 2.17 8.39
N LEU A 52 -0.68 2.57 7.11
CA LEU A 52 0.30 3.47 6.51
C LEU A 52 0.41 4.78 7.30
N LYS A 53 1.65 5.15 7.65
CA LYS A 53 1.98 6.41 8.31
C LYS A 53 2.06 7.55 7.30
N LEU A 54 2.12 8.78 7.82
CA LEU A 54 2.24 9.97 6.99
C LEU A 54 3.50 9.90 6.12
N GLY A 55 3.32 9.99 4.80
CA GLY A 55 4.41 9.89 3.84
C GLY A 55 4.75 8.45 3.42
N GLU A 56 4.14 7.43 4.02
CA GLU A 56 4.21 6.05 3.52
C GLU A 56 3.16 5.79 2.44
N SER A 57 3.48 4.89 1.52
CA SER A 57 2.62 4.52 0.39
C SER A 57 2.94 3.11 -0.10
N LEU A 58 1.96 2.45 -0.69
CA LEU A 58 2.16 1.21 -1.44
C LEU A 58 2.26 1.52 -2.94
N LEU A 59 3.32 1.03 -3.59
CA LEU A 59 3.52 1.11 -5.03
C LEU A 59 3.03 -0.18 -5.69
N PHE A 60 2.04 -0.07 -6.56
CA PHE A 60 1.57 -1.12 -7.44
C PHE A 60 1.96 -0.76 -8.86
N CYS A 61 3.06 -1.32 -9.36
CA CYS A 61 3.54 -1.05 -10.71
C CYS A 61 4.43 -2.20 -11.18
N PRO A 62 3.92 -3.14 -11.99
CA PRO A 62 4.68 -4.34 -12.38
C PRO A 62 6.03 -4.04 -13.04
N THR A 63 6.11 -2.91 -13.74
CA THR A 63 7.30 -2.50 -14.48
C THR A 63 8.28 -1.68 -13.65
N ALA A 64 7.91 -1.23 -12.44
CA ALA A 64 8.78 -0.40 -11.61
C ALA A 64 10.05 -1.14 -11.20
N ALA A 65 11.19 -0.51 -11.48
CA ALA A 65 12.49 -0.95 -11.01
C ALA A 65 12.68 -0.53 -9.54
N ILE A 66 12.95 -1.50 -8.66
CA ILE A 66 13.05 -1.30 -7.21
C ILE A 66 14.43 -1.64 -6.64
N GLY A 67 15.35 -2.10 -7.47
CA GLY A 67 16.72 -2.38 -7.06
C GLY A 67 17.52 -3.08 -8.14
N VAL A 68 18.76 -3.42 -7.78
CA VAL A 68 19.65 -4.23 -8.60
C VAL A 68 20.13 -5.40 -7.75
N GLN A 69 20.04 -6.62 -8.29
CA GLN A 69 20.55 -7.84 -7.68
C GLN A 69 21.30 -8.62 -8.76
N ASP A 70 22.52 -9.04 -8.49
CA ASP A 70 23.34 -9.83 -9.43
C ASP A 70 23.49 -9.22 -10.84
N LYS A 71 23.60 -7.89 -10.91
CA LYS A 71 23.65 -7.06 -12.14
C LYS A 71 22.33 -7.02 -12.95
N GLU A 72 21.25 -7.57 -12.42
CA GLU A 72 19.92 -7.50 -13.01
C GLU A 72 19.01 -6.51 -12.27
N ILE A 73 18.12 -5.85 -13.02
CA ILE A 73 17.15 -4.91 -12.45
C ILE A 73 16.00 -5.69 -11.83
N ARG A 74 15.82 -5.55 -10.51
CA ARG A 74 14.70 -6.12 -9.79
C ARG A 74 13.45 -5.26 -10.01
N ARG A 75 12.36 -5.89 -10.45
CA ARG A 75 11.06 -5.25 -10.67
C ARG A 75 10.02 -5.71 -9.66
N VAL A 76 8.94 -4.95 -9.50
CA VAL A 76 7.84 -5.24 -8.57
C VAL A 76 6.97 -6.41 -9.01
N LEU A 77 6.75 -6.60 -10.32
CA LEU A 77 5.94 -7.67 -10.91
C LEU A 77 4.51 -7.73 -10.34
N ASP A 78 4.09 -8.85 -9.76
CA ASP A 78 2.75 -9.12 -9.22
C ASP A 78 2.60 -8.74 -7.73
N HIS A 79 3.58 -8.02 -7.18
CA HIS A 79 3.59 -7.61 -5.78
C HIS A 79 3.39 -6.10 -5.63
N PHE A 80 3.44 -5.63 -4.39
CA PHE A 80 3.51 -4.21 -4.07
C PHE A 80 4.69 -3.96 -3.16
N VAL A 81 5.20 -2.73 -3.20
CA VAL A 81 6.31 -2.30 -2.34
C VAL A 81 5.85 -1.14 -1.48
N LYS A 82 6.06 -1.24 -0.17
CA LYS A 82 5.91 -0.08 0.72
C LYS A 82 7.11 0.84 0.54
N PHE A 83 6.85 2.10 0.25
CA PHE A 83 7.90 3.11 0.09
C PHE A 83 7.50 4.42 0.78
N GLN A 84 8.50 5.22 1.14
CA GLN A 84 8.29 6.54 1.72
C GLN A 84 8.34 7.59 0.60
N THR A 85 7.19 8.19 0.28
CA THR A 85 7.08 9.26 -0.73
C THR A 85 7.74 10.55 -0.24
N ARG A 86 7.57 10.90 1.05
CA ARG A 86 8.24 12.06 1.65
C ARG A 86 8.57 11.85 3.12
N GLY A 87 9.65 12.50 3.57
CA GLY A 87 9.90 12.75 4.99
C GLY A 87 9.00 13.86 5.54
N ARG A 88 8.77 13.88 6.86
CA ARG A 88 8.15 15.04 7.53
C ARG A 88 9.21 16.12 7.68
N ILE A 89 9.24 17.08 6.75
CA ILE A 89 10.09 18.27 6.84
C ILE A 89 9.21 19.40 7.40
N THR A 90 9.10 19.45 8.72
CA THR A 90 8.51 20.58 9.45
C THR A 90 9.64 21.51 9.95
N ALA A 91 9.34 22.74 10.35
CA ALA A 91 10.36 23.69 10.83
C ALA A 91 11.18 23.16 12.02
N ASP A 92 10.61 22.20 12.75
CA ASP A 92 11.22 21.43 13.83
C ASP A 92 12.04 20.21 13.36
N GLY A 93 12.28 20.05 12.05
CA GLY A 93 12.99 18.91 11.46
C GLY A 93 12.25 17.58 11.60
N GLY A 94 10.94 17.59 11.84
CA GLY A 94 10.12 16.40 12.07
C GLY A 94 9.99 16.00 13.54
N ARG A 95 10.58 16.75 14.48
CA ARG A 95 10.50 16.50 15.92
C ARG A 95 9.36 17.30 16.54
N THR A 96 8.46 16.68 17.29
CA THR A 96 7.48 17.44 18.07
C THR A 96 8.22 18.33 19.07
N ARG A 97 8.11 19.66 18.92
CA ARG A 97 8.56 20.64 19.92
C ARG A 97 7.35 21.10 20.72
N LEU A 98 7.46 21.09 22.04
CA LEU A 98 6.43 21.65 22.89
C LEU A 98 6.62 23.18 22.93
N ALA A 99 5.56 23.91 23.27
CA ALA A 99 5.60 25.37 23.30
C ALA A 99 6.61 25.93 24.33
N GLU A 100 7.05 25.10 25.27
CA GLU A 100 8.10 25.39 26.26
C GLU A 100 9.53 25.33 25.68
N ASP A 101 9.73 24.78 24.48
CA ASP A 101 11.04 24.59 23.84
C ASP A 101 11.47 25.74 22.89
N ALA A 102 10.80 26.90 22.96
CA ALA A 102 10.96 28.05 22.05
C ALA A 102 11.60 29.27 22.72
#